data_AF-A0A200QT40-F1
#
_entry.id   AF-A0A200QT40-F1
#
_cell.length_a   1.000
_cell.length_b   1.000
_cell.length_c   1.000
_cell.angle_alpha   90.00
_cell.angle_beta   90.00
_cell.angle_gamma   90.00
#
_symmetry.space_group_name_H-M   'P 1'
#
loop_
_entity.id
_entity.type
_entity.pdbx_description
1 polymer ?
#
loop_
_entity_poly.entity_id
_entity_poly.type
_entity_poly.pdbx_seq_one_letter_code
_entity_poly.pdbx_strand_id
1 'polypeptide(L)'
;MKKFLPGDLVEISSKEDGFLGSYYEATILKPVVVGNMNKYLVEYKTLVTDDEKMFLREIVDATEIRPSPPKIPVSDFNLYDQVDVFANDGWWAGRIVGRNLSNYNVYFNRSTRETIGYRFSELRVHQEWDNGKWVVAGR
;
A
#
# COMPACT_ATOMS: atom_id res chain seq x y z
N MET A 1 13.54 -0.32 15.10
CA MET A 1 13.04 -0.11 13.72
C MET A 1 13.84 -1.01 12.79
N LYS A 2 13.18 -1.67 11.82
CA LYS A 2 13.88 -2.42 10.78
C LYS A 2 14.75 -1.46 9.97
N LYS A 3 15.99 -1.84 9.66
CA LYS A 3 16.83 -1.13 8.68
C LYS A 3 16.60 -1.78 7.33
N PHE A 4 16.40 -0.95 6.31
CA PHE A 4 16.26 -1.40 4.93
C PHE A 4 17.59 -1.28 4.19
N LEU A 5 17.83 -2.19 3.26
CA LEU A 5 19.03 -2.23 2.43
C LEU A 5 18.69 -1.89 0.98
N PRO A 6 19.65 -1.37 0.19
CA PRO A 6 19.49 -1.24 -1.24
C PRO A 6 19.01 -2.55 -1.89
N GLY A 7 17.97 -2.46 -2.71
CA GLY A 7 17.31 -3.61 -3.36
C GLY A 7 16.14 -4.22 -2.58
N ASP A 8 15.92 -3.83 -1.32
CA ASP A 8 14.75 -4.29 -0.57
C ASP A 8 13.45 -3.81 -1.24
N LEU A 9 12.51 -4.74 -1.42
CA LEU A 9 11.15 -4.44 -1.87
C LEU A 9 10.29 -4.00 -0.68
N VAL A 10 9.65 -2.86 -0.85
CA VAL A 10 8.90 -2.17 0.21
C VAL A 10 7.58 -1.64 -0.32
N GLU A 11 6.71 -1.26 0.61
CA GLU A 11 5.55 -0.42 0.33
C GLU A 11 5.68 0.89 1.12
N ILE A 12 5.32 1.99 0.47
CA ILE A 12 5.32 3.33 1.04
C ILE A 12 3.87 3.71 1.36
N SER A 13 3.60 4.01 2.63
CA SER A 13 2.33 4.59 3.06
C SER A 13 2.49 6.09 3.25
N SER A 14 1.80 6.88 2.44
CA SER A 14 1.84 8.34 2.59
C SER A 14 0.93 8.78 3.74
N LYS A 15 1.39 9.79 4.49
CA LYS A 15 0.61 10.49 5.52
C LYS A 15 -0.08 11.74 5.00
N GLU A 16 0.09 12.05 3.72
CA GLU A 16 -0.51 13.22 3.09
C GLU A 16 -2.01 13.04 2.88
N ASP A 17 -2.76 14.11 3.08
CA ASP A 17 -4.19 14.14 2.80
C ASP A 17 -4.43 13.81 1.32
N GLY A 18 -5.38 12.90 1.07
CA GLY A 18 -5.63 12.34 -0.27
C GLY A 18 -4.95 11.01 -0.53
N PHE A 19 -3.85 10.69 0.16
CA PHE A 19 -3.15 9.40 0.05
C PHE A 19 -3.29 8.51 1.30
N LEU A 20 -4.05 8.96 2.30
CA LEU A 20 -4.29 8.20 3.51
C LEU A 20 -4.89 6.82 3.22
N GLY A 21 -4.25 5.78 3.73
CA GLY A 21 -4.65 4.38 3.50
C GLY A 21 -4.17 3.78 2.18
N SER A 22 -3.32 4.49 1.42
CA SER A 22 -2.65 3.96 0.24
C SER A 22 -1.29 3.34 0.59
N TYR A 23 -0.87 2.37 -0.23
CA TYR A 23 0.42 1.72 -0.19
C TYR A 23 0.97 1.61 -1.60
N TYR A 24 2.07 2.28 -1.87
CA TYR A 24 2.73 2.27 -3.18
C TYR A 24 3.96 1.37 -3.14
N GLU A 25 4.06 0.44 -4.08
CA GLU A 25 5.20 -0.46 -4.16
C GLU A 25 6.45 0.29 -4.62
N ALA A 26 7.57 0.05 -3.94
CA ALA A 26 8.84 0.68 -4.26
C ALA A 26 10.02 -0.25 -3.97
N THR A 27 11.19 0.18 -4.44
CA THR A 27 12.49 -0.44 -4.14
C THR A 27 13.38 0.57 -3.42
N ILE A 28 14.06 0.12 -2.37
CA ILE A 28 15.05 0.95 -1.67
C ILE A 28 16.28 1.11 -2.56
N LEU A 29 16.66 2.36 -2.87
CA LEU A 29 17.89 2.64 -3.62
C LEU A 29 19.07 2.85 -2.67
N LYS A 30 18.91 3.69 -1.64
CA LYS A 30 19.95 3.94 -0.64
C LYS A 30 19.41 4.64 0.62
N PRO A 31 20.05 4.45 1.77
CA PRO A 31 19.81 5.32 2.93
C PRO A 31 20.28 6.75 2.64
N VAL A 32 19.57 7.71 3.22
CA VAL A 32 19.90 9.15 3.14
C VAL A 32 19.94 9.70 4.56
N VAL A 33 21.06 10.34 4.91
CA VAL A 33 21.22 11.00 6.21
C VAL A 33 20.78 12.45 6.07
N VAL A 34 19.68 12.80 6.72
CA VAL A 34 19.19 14.19 6.81
C VAL A 34 19.08 14.54 8.29
N GLY A 35 20.11 15.20 8.83
CA GLY A 35 20.22 15.46 10.27
C GLY A 35 20.18 14.16 11.08
N ASN A 36 19.26 14.08 12.05
CA ASN A 36 19.07 12.90 12.90
C ASN A 36 17.95 11.95 12.40
N MET A 37 17.39 12.19 11.21
CA MET A 37 16.30 11.39 10.65
C MET A 37 16.83 10.25 9.77
N ASN A 38 16.24 9.07 9.92
CA ASN A 38 16.48 7.94 9.03
C ASN A 38 15.55 8.04 7.83
N LYS A 39 16.09 8.42 6.67
CA LYS A 39 15.35 8.48 5.42
C LYS A 39 15.95 7.55 4.38
N TYR A 40 15.17 7.24 3.35
CA TYR A 40 15.60 6.40 2.24
C TYR A 40 15.22 7.06 0.93
N LEU A 41 16.12 7.00 -0.05
CA LEU A 41 15.75 7.23 -1.44
C LEU A 41 15.12 5.94 -1.97
N VAL A 42 13.90 6.04 -2.46
CA VAL A 42 13.15 4.93 -3.05
C VAL A 42 12.86 5.20 -4.52
N GLU A 43 12.60 4.15 -5.28
CA GLU A 43 12.04 4.21 -6.63
C GLU A 43 10.73 3.44 -6.65
N TYR A 44 9.63 4.10 -7.01
CA TYR A 44 8.32 3.47 -7.11
C TYR A 44 8.24 2.54 -8.32
N LYS A 45 7.42 1.48 -8.23
CA LYS A 45 7.25 0.52 -9.34
C LYS A 45 6.23 0.96 -10.39
N THR A 46 5.29 1.82 -10.00
CA THR A 46 4.09 2.14 -10.78
C THR A 46 3.94 3.64 -11.00
N LEU A 47 4.45 4.47 -10.08
CA LEU A 47 4.47 5.93 -10.24
C LEU A 47 5.63 6.35 -11.14
N VAL A 48 5.36 7.27 -12.06
CA VAL A 48 6.31 7.84 -13.02
C VAL A 48 6.44 9.35 -12.84
N THR A 49 7.49 9.93 -13.42
CA THR A 49 7.65 11.40 -13.51
C THR A 49 6.59 12.04 -14.40
N ASP A 50 6.38 13.35 -14.29
CA ASP A 50 5.40 14.09 -15.10
C ASP A 50 5.63 13.96 -16.62
N ASP A 51 6.87 13.73 -17.05
CA ASP A 51 7.22 13.47 -18.45
C ASP A 51 7.13 12.00 -18.86
N GLU A 52 6.70 11.12 -17.93
CA GLU A 52 6.50 9.68 -18.04
C GLU A 52 7.74 8.88 -18.50
N LYS A 53 8.94 9.47 -18.43
CA LYS A 53 10.16 8.83 -18.92
C LYS A 53 10.83 7.92 -17.91
N MET A 54 10.60 8.16 -16.62
CA MET A 54 11.29 7.46 -15.54
C MET A 54 10.32 7.15 -14.42
N PHE A 55 10.62 6.09 -13.66
CA PHE A 55 9.93 5.85 -12.40
C PHE A 55 10.24 6.95 -11.39
N LEU A 56 9.22 7.33 -10.63
CA LEU A 56 9.31 8.37 -9.63
C LEU A 56 10.27 7.92 -8.52
N ARG A 57 11.13 8.85 -8.09
CA ARG A 57 12.06 8.64 -6.96
C ARG A 57 11.87 9.71 -5.92
N GLU A 58 11.78 9.31 -4.66
CA GLU A 58 11.52 10.22 -3.55
C GLU A 58 12.35 9.86 -2.32
N ILE A 59 12.59 10.86 -1.46
CA ILE A 59 13.20 10.67 -0.15
C ILE A 59 12.08 10.56 0.88
N VAL A 60 11.85 9.35 1.35
CA VAL A 60 10.77 9.00 2.28
C VAL A 60 11.29 8.77 3.69
N ASP A 61 10.47 9.05 4.70
CA ASP A 61 10.80 8.80 6.10
C ASP A 61 10.71 7.31 6.42
N ALA A 62 11.62 6.78 7.23
CA ALA A 62 11.60 5.36 7.61
C ALA A 62 10.28 4.91 8.27
N THR A 63 9.52 5.83 8.87
CA THR A 63 8.20 5.54 9.48
C THR A 63 7.08 5.35 8.47
N GLU A 64 7.31 5.67 7.20
CA GLU A 64 6.35 5.51 6.09
C GLU A 64 6.63 4.24 5.28
N ILE A 65 7.70 3.52 5.62
CA ILE A 65 8.16 2.33 4.89
C ILE A 65 7.80 1.08 5.67
N ARG A 66 7.13 0.15 4.99
CA ARG A 66 7.00 -1.24 5.44
C ARG A 66 7.60 -2.20 4.40
N PRO A 67 8.02 -3.42 4.77
CA PRO A 67 8.41 -4.42 3.78
C PRO A 67 7.26 -4.68 2.78
N SER A 68 7.52 -5.35 1.66
CA SER A 68 6.41 -5.89 0.87
C SER A 68 5.68 -6.98 1.65
N PRO A 69 4.33 -6.99 1.67
CA PRO A 69 3.55 -8.00 2.37
C PRO A 69 3.68 -9.37 1.70
N PRO A 70 3.63 -10.47 2.48
CA PRO A 70 3.54 -11.81 1.91
C PRO A 70 2.20 -11.95 1.16
N LYS A 71 2.21 -12.72 0.07
CA LYS A 71 1.00 -13.06 -0.65
C LYS A 71 0.19 -14.07 0.15
N ILE A 72 -1.05 -13.71 0.48
CA ILE A 72 -2.00 -14.63 1.12
C ILE A 72 -2.96 -15.13 0.04
N PRO A 73 -2.92 -16.42 -0.33
CA PRO A 73 -3.87 -16.97 -1.28
C PRO A 73 -5.25 -17.03 -0.63
N VAL A 74 -6.23 -16.44 -1.31
CA VAL A 74 -7.65 -16.53 -0.97
C VAL A 74 -8.43 -16.88 -2.24
N SER A 75 -9.61 -17.47 -2.09
CA SER A 75 -10.49 -17.81 -3.21
C SER A 75 -11.75 -16.95 -3.28
N ASP A 76 -12.08 -16.24 -2.20
CA ASP A 76 -13.28 -15.41 -2.08
C ASP A 76 -13.05 -14.39 -0.94
N PHE A 77 -13.90 -13.37 -0.88
CA PHE A 77 -13.96 -12.46 0.25
C PHE A 77 -15.40 -12.32 0.78
N ASN A 78 -15.53 -12.04 2.07
CA ASN A 78 -16.81 -11.92 2.74
C ASN A 78 -17.15 -10.48 3.09
N LEU A 79 -18.42 -10.26 3.42
CA LEU A 79 -18.87 -9.00 3.99
C LEU A 79 -18.02 -8.64 5.22
N TYR A 80 -17.60 -7.38 5.27
CA TYR A 80 -16.75 -6.78 6.30
C TYR A 80 -15.29 -7.21 6.34
N ASP A 81 -14.83 -8.10 5.45
CA ASP A 81 -13.39 -8.36 5.32
C ASP A 81 -12.66 -7.06 4.94
N GLN A 82 -11.49 -6.84 5.57
CA GLN A 82 -10.58 -5.75 5.20
C GLN A 82 -9.70 -6.20 4.03
N VAL A 83 -9.62 -5.35 3.01
CA VAL A 83 -8.95 -5.62 1.74
C VAL A 83 -8.13 -4.43 1.32
N ASP A 84 -7.07 -4.67 0.56
CA ASP A 84 -6.48 -3.62 -0.26
C ASP A 84 -6.97 -3.78 -1.70
N VAL A 85 -7.33 -2.66 -2.32
CA VAL A 85 -7.72 -2.59 -3.73
C VAL A 85 -6.60 -1.96 -4.54
N PHE A 86 -6.21 -2.57 -5.66
CA PHE A 86 -5.28 -1.95 -6.60
C PHE A 86 -6.00 -0.93 -7.47
N ALA A 87 -5.73 0.35 -7.26
CA ALA A 87 -6.30 1.47 -8.00
C ALA A 87 -5.33 2.66 -7.99
N ASN A 88 -5.34 3.48 -9.04
CA ASN A 88 -4.46 4.67 -9.16
C ASN A 88 -3.00 4.34 -8.79
N ASP A 89 -2.50 3.26 -9.40
CA ASP A 89 -1.11 2.79 -9.28
C ASP A 89 -0.67 2.35 -7.86
N GLY A 90 -1.60 2.25 -6.91
CA GLY A 90 -1.33 1.86 -5.53
C GLY A 90 -2.38 0.90 -4.95
N TRP A 91 -2.08 0.38 -3.76
CA TRP A 91 -2.98 -0.45 -2.98
C TRP A 91 -3.73 0.40 -1.94
N TRP A 92 -5.05 0.37 -1.95
CA TRP A 92 -5.89 1.21 -1.08
C TRP A 92 -6.67 0.36 -0.09
N ALA A 93 -6.44 0.60 1.20
CA ALA A 93 -7.14 -0.08 2.28
C ALA A 93 -8.62 0.30 2.28
N GLY A 94 -9.46 -0.73 2.28
CA GLY A 94 -10.91 -0.60 2.34
C GLY A 94 -11.56 -1.80 3.00
N ARG A 95 -12.89 -1.77 3.04
CA ARG A 95 -13.70 -2.82 3.65
C ARG A 95 -14.84 -3.23 2.74
N ILE A 96 -15.06 -4.53 2.60
CA ILE A 96 -16.18 -5.03 1.81
C ILE A 96 -17.49 -4.71 2.52
N VAL A 97 -18.39 -4.03 1.82
CA VAL A 97 -19.73 -3.65 2.30
C VAL A 97 -20.86 -4.29 1.48
N GLY A 98 -20.51 -5.04 0.44
CA GLY A 98 -21.46 -5.81 -0.34
C GLY A 98 -20.82 -6.45 -1.57
N ARG A 99 -21.65 -7.11 -2.36
CA ARG A 99 -21.26 -7.73 -3.63
C ARG A 99 -22.40 -7.57 -4.62
N ASN A 100 -22.09 -7.21 -5.86
CA ASN A 100 -23.05 -7.19 -6.95
C ASN A 100 -22.47 -7.91 -8.17
N LEU A 101 -23.23 -8.84 -8.76
CA LEU A 101 -22.78 -9.63 -9.91
C LEU A 101 -21.37 -10.23 -9.67
N SER A 102 -20.34 -9.65 -10.32
CA SER A 102 -18.94 -10.09 -10.28
C SER A 102 -18.02 -9.19 -9.44
N ASN A 103 -18.54 -8.11 -8.85
CA ASN A 103 -17.74 -7.11 -8.13
C ASN A 103 -18.03 -7.12 -6.63
N TYR A 104 -16.98 -6.88 -5.84
CA TYR A 104 -17.07 -6.56 -4.42
C TYR A 104 -17.17 -5.05 -4.27
N ASN A 105 -18.19 -4.59 -3.54
CA ASN A 105 -18.33 -3.20 -3.18
C ASN A 105 -17.45 -2.93 -1.96
N VAL A 106 -16.45 -2.08 -2.13
CA VAL A 106 -15.46 -1.74 -1.12
C VAL A 106 -15.66 -0.29 -0.68
N TYR A 107 -15.76 -0.09 0.63
CA TYR A 107 -15.85 1.22 1.27
C TYR A 107 -14.48 1.68 1.75
N PHE A 108 -14.09 2.91 1.37
CA PHE A 108 -12.78 3.49 1.71
C PHE A 108 -12.91 4.50 2.85
N ASN A 109 -12.84 4.02 4.09
CA ASN A 109 -13.02 4.87 5.28
C ASN A 109 -11.85 5.85 5.53
N ARG A 110 -10.64 5.51 5.07
CA ARG A 110 -9.42 6.30 5.32
C ARG A 110 -9.12 7.35 4.25
N SER A 111 -9.72 7.25 3.07
CA SER A 111 -9.52 8.19 1.95
C SER A 111 -10.81 8.93 1.59
N THR A 112 -11.55 8.46 0.59
CA THR A 112 -12.64 9.22 -0.04
C THR A 112 -13.99 9.13 0.67
N ARG A 113 -14.19 8.14 1.55
CA ARG A 113 -15.48 7.76 2.15
C ARG A 113 -16.53 7.34 1.10
N GLU A 114 -16.08 6.82 -0.02
CA GLU A 114 -16.94 6.30 -1.09
C GLU A 114 -17.01 4.77 -1.06
N THR A 115 -18.02 4.23 -1.75
CA THR A 115 -18.14 2.80 -2.03
C THR A 115 -17.99 2.58 -3.53
N ILE A 116 -17.02 1.77 -3.94
CA ILE A 116 -16.73 1.49 -5.35
C ILE A 116 -16.63 -0.03 -5.56
N GLY A 117 -17.08 -0.51 -6.72
CA GLY A 117 -17.08 -1.94 -7.05
C GLY A 117 -15.81 -2.38 -7.78
N TYR A 118 -15.15 -3.43 -7.28
CA TYR A 118 -13.92 -4.00 -7.87
C TYR A 118 -14.03 -5.51 -8.07
N ARG A 119 -13.31 -6.03 -9.05
CA ARG A 119 -13.21 -7.47 -9.32
C ARG A 119 -12.29 -8.14 -8.31
N PHE A 120 -12.50 -9.45 -8.13
CA PHE A 120 -11.64 -10.29 -7.29
C PHE A 120 -10.14 -10.11 -7.56
N SER A 121 -9.74 -9.99 -8.84
CA SER A 121 -8.34 -9.87 -9.26
C SER A 121 -7.67 -8.55 -8.85
N GLU A 122 -8.46 -7.55 -8.47
CA GLU A 122 -7.98 -6.22 -8.06
C GLU A 122 -7.83 -6.13 -6.53
N LEU A 123 -8.19 -7.20 -5.81
CA LEU A 123 -8.21 -7.25 -4.35
C LEU A 123 -7.10 -8.14 -3.81
N ARG A 124 -6.58 -7.76 -2.64
CA ARG A 124 -5.77 -8.65 -1.78
C ARG A 124 -6.21 -8.51 -0.34
N VAL A 125 -5.82 -9.48 0.49
CA VAL A 125 -6.03 -9.41 1.94
C VAL A 125 -5.27 -8.20 2.51
N HIS A 126 -5.96 -7.32 3.22
CA HIS A 126 -5.31 -6.21 3.92
C HIS A 126 -4.44 -6.74 5.08
N GLN A 127 -3.20 -6.28 5.12
CA GLN A 127 -2.24 -6.63 6.16
C GLN A 127 -1.62 -5.36 6.72
N GLU A 128 -1.41 -5.35 8.04
CA GLU A 128 -0.70 -4.28 8.74
C GLU A 128 0.68 -4.79 9.15
N TRP A 129 1.67 -3.89 9.12
CA TRP A 129 3.01 -4.18 9.61
C TRP A 129 3.14 -3.65 11.03
N ASP A 130 2.98 -4.53 12.01
CA ASP A 130 3.03 -4.18 13.43
C ASP A 130 4.19 -4.89 14.12
N ASN A 131 5.01 -4.13 14.85
CA ASN A 131 6.10 -4.66 15.68
C ASN A 131 7.00 -5.71 14.99
N GLY A 132 7.30 -5.52 13.70
CA GLY A 132 8.20 -6.39 12.94
C GLY A 132 7.56 -7.67 12.40
N LYS A 133 6.22 -7.78 12.43
CA LYS A 133 5.46 -8.91 11.88
C LYS A 133 4.28 -8.42 11.05
N TRP A 134 3.90 -9.24 10.07
CA TRP A 134 2.66 -9.05 9.34
C TRP A 134 1.49 -9.59 10.14
N VAL A 135 0.44 -8.78 10.25
CA VAL A 135 -0.83 -9.18 10.86
C VAL A 135 -1.94 -8.97 9.84
N VAL A 136 -2.80 -9.98 9.69
CA VAL A 136 -4.02 -9.83 8.90
C VAL A 136 -4.98 -8.96 9.71
N ALA A 137 -5.49 -7.91 9.09
CA ALA A 137 -6.43 -7.03 9.77
C ALA A 137 -7.75 -7.78 10.01
N GLY A 138 -8.25 -7.74 11.26
CA GLY A 138 -9.47 -8.44 11.64
C GLY A 138 -10.73 -7.87 10.97
N ARG A 139 -11.86 -8.57 11.15
CA ARG A 139 -13.18 -8.02 10.85
C ARG A 139 -13.53 -6.93 11.85
#